data_AF-A0A7X8G9P8-F1
#
_entry.id   AF-A0A7X8G9P8-F1
#
_cell.length_a   1.000
_cell.length_b   1.000
_cell.length_c   1.000
_cell.angle_alpha   90.00
_cell.angle_beta   90.00
_cell.angle_gamma   90.00
#
_symmetry.space_group_name_H-M   'P 1'
#
loop_
_entity.id
_entity.type
_entity.pdbx_description
1 polymer ?
#
loop_
_entity_poly.entity_id
_entity_poly.type
_entity_poly.pdbx_seq_one_letter_code
_entity_poly.pdbx_strand_id
1 'polypeptide(L)' 'MEEANEVKITSYDRLMRAWENSMELTRDFEVYSKKVDDEELKDVFKKFAEEEGFHASKLRELLLERQKKN' A
#
# COMPACT_ATOMS: atom_id res chain seq x y z
N MET A 1 19.55 -24.88 -23.39
CA MET A 1 19.23 -23.45 -23.34
C MET A 1 17.87 -23.33 -22.66
N GLU A 2 17.87 -23.17 -21.33
CA GLU A 2 16.69 -22.99 -20.50
C GLU A 2 16.89 -21.72 -19.67
N GLU A 3 16.75 -20.55 -20.29
CA GLU A 3 16.71 -19.27 -19.56
C GLU A 3 15.45 -18.44 -19.91
N ALA A 4 14.54 -18.98 -20.73
CA ALA A 4 13.43 -18.19 -21.30
C ALA A 4 12.19 -18.06 -20.40
N ASN A 5 12.14 -18.71 -19.23
CA ASN A 5 10.92 -18.84 -18.43
C ASN A 5 11.04 -18.30 -16.98
N GLU A 6 12.04 -17.48 -16.66
CA GLU A 6 12.15 -16.91 -15.32
C GLU A 6 11.27 -15.66 -15.15
N VAL A 7 10.37 -15.68 -14.16
CA VAL A 7 9.56 -14.51 -13.79
C VAL A 7 10.45 -13.51 -13.06
N LYS A 8 10.79 -12.41 -13.73
CA LYS A 8 11.62 -11.35 -13.15
C LYS A 8 10.74 -10.30 -12.45
N ILE A 9 10.85 -10.25 -11.12
CA ILE A 9 10.23 -9.18 -10.33
C ILE A 9 11.06 -7.90 -10.48
N THR A 10 10.45 -6.86 -11.04
CA THR A 10 11.08 -5.55 -11.27
C THR A 10 10.91 -4.62 -10.07
N SER A 11 11.54 -3.44 -10.13
CA SER A 11 11.28 -2.37 -9.16
C SER A 11 9.88 -1.77 -9.32
N TYR A 12 9.30 -1.83 -10.52
CA TYR A 12 7.92 -1.39 -10.76
C TYR A 12 6.93 -2.31 -10.06
N ASP A 13 7.12 -3.63 -10.14
CA ASP A 13 6.25 -4.60 -9.49
C ASP A 13 6.28 -4.45 -7.95
N ARG A 14 7.47 -4.21 -7.39
CA ARG A 14 7.62 -3.94 -5.95
C ARG A 14 6.93 -2.65 -5.53
N LEU A 15 7.04 -1.59 -6.34
CA LEU A 15 6.37 -0.32 -6.08
C LEU A 15 4.85 -0.45 -6.17
N MET A 16 4.35 -1.16 -7.18
CA MET A 16 2.92 -1.44 -7.35
C MET A 16 2.39 -2.22 -6.14
N ARG A 17 3.10 -3.29 -5.75
CA ARG A 17 2.69 -4.10 -4.60
C ARG A 17 2.72 -3.30 -3.30
N ALA A 18 3.72 -2.46 -3.08
CA ALA A 18 3.78 -1.60 -1.90
C ALA A 18 2.58 -0.64 -1.85
N TRP A 19 2.21 -0.06 -2.99
CA TRP A 19 1.04 0.83 -3.09
C TRP A 19 -0.26 0.08 -2.77
N GLU A 20 -0.47 -1.10 -3.35
CA GLU A 20 -1.64 -1.94 -3.09
C GLU A 20 -1.73 -2.34 -1.61
N ASN A 21 -0.62 -2.75 -1.01
CA ASN A 21 -0.58 -3.13 0.40
C ASN A 21 -0.92 -1.95 1.33
N SER A 22 -0.39 -0.75 1.10
CA SER A 22 -0.74 0.43 1.90
C SER A 22 -2.22 0.82 1.72
N MET A 23 -2.78 0.66 0.53
CA MET A 23 -4.23 0.86 0.30
C MET A 23 -5.08 -0.17 1.04
N GLU A 24 -4.65 -1.43 1.08
CA GLU A 24 -5.30 -2.50 1.84
C GLU A 24 -5.27 -2.21 3.34
N LEU A 25 -4.11 -1.87 3.90
CA LEU A 25 -3.97 -1.52 5.32
C LEU A 25 -4.78 -0.28 5.70
N THR A 26 -4.81 0.75 4.84
CA THR A 26 -5.67 1.92 5.04
C THR A 26 -7.13 1.50 5.26
N ARG A 27 -7.65 0.63 4.39
CA ARG A 27 -9.03 0.12 4.48
C ARG A 27 -9.23 -0.73 5.72
N ASP A 28 -8.31 -1.64 6.01
CA ASP A 28 -8.40 -2.54 7.14
C ASP A 28 -8.42 -1.77 8.45
N PHE A 29 -7.52 -0.82 8.64
CA PHE A 29 -7.51 0.03 9.83
C PHE A 29 -8.75 0.92 9.95
N GLU A 30 -9.26 1.47 8.83
CA GLU A 30 -10.57 2.15 8.85
C GLU A 30 -11.71 1.23 9.28
N VAL A 31 -11.71 -0.04 8.84
CA VAL A 31 -12.73 -1.02 9.23
C VAL A 31 -12.57 -1.42 10.69
N TYR A 32 -11.34 -1.65 11.16
CA TYR A 32 -11.06 -2.07 12.53
C TYR A 32 -11.41 -0.99 13.54
N SER A 33 -11.10 0.27 13.25
CA SER A 33 -11.48 1.41 14.11
C SER A 33 -13.00 1.53 14.32
N LYS A 34 -13.81 0.92 13.46
CA LYS A 34 -15.29 0.89 13.55
C LYS A 34 -15.84 -0.39 14.20
N LYS A 35 -15.01 -1.44 14.32
CA LYS A 35 -15.43 -2.78 14.79
C LYS A 35 -14.97 -3.13 16.19
N VAL A 36 -13.90 -2.49 16.68
CA VAL A 36 -13.40 -2.70 18.03
C VAL A 36 -14.12 -1.80 19.02
N ASP A 37 -14.31 -2.28 20.25
CA ASP A 37 -14.95 -1.50 21.32
C ASP A 37 -13.93 -0.72 22.18
N ASP A 38 -12.68 -1.18 22.21
CA ASP A 38 -11.58 -0.56 22.95
C ASP A 38 -11.17 0.79 22.35
N GLU A 39 -11.28 1.86 23.13
CA GLU A 39 -11.02 3.23 22.67
C GLU A 39 -9.56 3.47 22.27
N GLU A 40 -8.60 2.84 22.95
CA GLU A 40 -7.18 2.95 22.58
C GLU A 40 -6.94 2.31 21.20
N LEU A 41 -7.51 1.13 20.96
CA LEU A 41 -7.43 0.47 19.66
C LEU A 41 -8.13 1.27 18.55
N LYS A 42 -9.29 1.88 18.84
CA LYS A 42 -9.98 2.75 17.86
C LYS A 42 -9.08 3.87 17.39
N ASP A 43 -8.43 4.56 18.32
CA ASP A 43 -7.61 5.73 18.01
C ASP A 43 -6.29 5.35 17.33
N VAL A 44 -5.67 4.25 17.74
CA VAL A 44 -4.49 3.69 17.05
C VAL A 44 -4.84 3.32 15.61
N PHE A 45 -5.96 2.63 15.37
CA PHE A 45 -6.36 2.25 14.01
C PHE A 45 -6.73 3.46 13.15
N LYS A 46 -7.39 4.49 13.68
CA LYS A 46 -7.63 5.73 12.92
C LYS A 46 -6.31 6.36 12.47
N LYS A 47 -5.36 6.49 13.40
CA LYS A 47 -4.04 7.05 13.10
C LYS A 47 -3.30 6.24 12.03
N PHE A 48 -3.30 4.92 12.15
CA PHE A 48 -2.63 4.06 11.16
C PHE A 48 -3.30 4.11 9.79
N ALA A 49 -4.63 4.24 9.73
CA ALA A 49 -5.32 4.45 8.47
C ALA A 49 -4.86 5.75 7.77
N GLU A 50 -4.69 6.83 8.52
CA GLU A 50 -4.18 8.11 7.98
C GLU A 50 -2.73 7.99 7.49
N GLU A 51 -1.86 7.34 8.29
CA GLU A 51 -0.45 7.13 7.95
C GLU A 51 -0.27 6.24 6.71
N GLU A 52 -1.00 5.13 6.62
CA GLU A 52 -0.97 4.26 5.44
C GLU A 52 -1.59 4.93 4.21
N GLY A 53 -2.63 5.76 4.39
CA GLY A 53 -3.18 6.58 3.31
C GLY A 53 -2.14 7.56 2.76
N PHE A 54 -1.32 8.16 3.64
CA PHE A 54 -0.21 9.00 3.23
C PHE A 54 0.89 8.21 2.49
N HIS A 55 1.28 7.03 3.00
CA HIS A 55 2.21 6.13 2.32
C HIS A 55 1.71 5.76 0.92
N ALA A 56 0.45 5.34 0.80
CA ALA A 56 -0.19 5.00 -0.47
C ALA A 56 -0.18 6.18 -1.46
N SER A 57 -0.46 7.40 -0.98
CA SER A 57 -0.38 8.61 -1.82
C SER A 57 1.02 8.83 -2.41
N LYS A 58 2.07 8.70 -1.58
CA LYS A 58 3.47 8.82 -2.03
C LYS A 58 3.89 7.75 -3.02
N LEU A 59 3.48 6.51 -2.79
CA LEU A 59 3.78 5.42 -3.71
C LEU A 59 3.04 5.60 -5.05
N ARG A 60 1.81 6.13 -5.02
CA ARG A 60 1.05 6.48 -6.23
C ARG A 60 1.70 7.60 -7.03
N GLU A 61 2.18 8.66 -6.38
CA GLU A 61 2.95 9.74 -7.04
C GLU A 61 4.14 9.14 -7.83
N LEU A 62 4.91 8.25 -7.20
CA LEU A 62 6.05 7.58 -7.80
C LEU A 62 5.68 6.63 -8.97
N LEU A 63 4.50 6.00 -8.91
CA LEU A 63 3.97 5.19 -10.02
C LEU A 63 3.63 6.07 -11.22
N LEU A 64 2.93 7.19 -11.01
CA LEU A 64 2.54 8.12 -12.06
C LEU A 64 3.76 8.76 -12.74
N GLU A 65 4.79 9.12 -11.98
CA GLU A 65 6.05 9.62 -12.53
C GLU A 65 6.75 8.62 -13.46
N ARG A 66 6.69 7.33 -13.12
CA ARG A 66 7.28 6.26 -13.93
C ARG A 66 6.47 5.99 -15.19
N GLN A 67 5.15 6.08 -15.14
CA GLN A 67 4.27 5.97 -16.31
C GLN A 67 4.50 7.09 -17.32
N LYS A 68 4.83 8.31 -16.88
CA LYS A 68 5.12 9.45 -17.76
C LYS A 68 6.50 9.38 -18.44
N LYS A 69 7.41 8.53 -17.95
CA LYS A 69 8.79 8.39 -18.46
C LYS A 69 8.94 7.26 -19.49
N ASN A 70 7.90 6.44 -19.66
CA ASN A 70 7.79 5.42 -20.69
C ASN A 70 6.93 5.93 -21.84
#